data_AF-A0A358NB47-F1
#
_entry.id   AF-A0A358NB47-F1
#
_cell.length_a   1.000
_cell.length_b   1.000
_cell.length_c   1.000
_cell.angle_alpha   90.00
_cell.angle_beta   90.00
_cell.angle_gamma   90.00
#
_symmetry.space_group_name_H-M   'P 1'
#
loop_
_entity.id
_entity.type
_entity.pdbx_description
1 polymer ?
#
loop_
_entity_poly.entity_id
_entity_poly.type
_entity_poly.pdbx_seq_one_letter_code
_entity_poly.pdbx_strand_id
1 'polypeptide(L)'
;MKKARCIFPILVPFFLVLSVEAEPAREKPVRPNIILLMGDDHGWEEVGYNEHPYVKTPCLDEMAASGLRLDNFYAQPVCSPTRGNVLTGRHPNRYGTFTPGRSIRPEEVTVAHLLGEAGYATGHFGKWHVGP
;
A
#
# COMPACT_ATOMS: atom_id res chain seq x y z
N MET A 1 52.48 70.97 24.76
CA MET A 1 51.16 70.55 25.28
C MET A 1 50.27 70.06 24.14
N LYS A 2 50.19 68.75 23.89
CA LYS A 2 49.15 68.11 23.07
C LYS A 2 48.83 66.77 23.73
N LYS A 3 47.64 66.63 24.34
CA LYS A 3 47.19 65.40 25.00
C LYS A 3 46.64 64.45 23.93
N ALA A 4 47.30 63.31 23.70
CA ALA A 4 46.78 62.25 22.86
C ALA A 4 45.60 61.56 23.56
N ARG A 5 44.44 61.51 22.92
CA ARG A 5 43.27 60.76 23.39
C ARG A 5 43.36 59.35 22.81
N CYS A 6 43.55 58.37 23.70
CA CYS A 6 43.47 56.95 23.39
C CYS A 6 42.00 56.56 23.30
N ILE A 7 41.54 56.09 22.13
CA ILE A 7 40.17 55.62 21.90
C ILE A 7 40.25 54.09 21.86
N PHE A 8 39.73 53.43 22.90
CA PHE A 8 39.61 51.98 22.96
C PHE A 8 38.26 51.58 22.33
N PRO A 9 38.22 50.72 21.29
CA PRO A 9 36.95 50.29 20.74
C PRO A 9 36.36 49.20 21.65
N ILE A 10 35.16 49.44 22.16
CA ILE A 10 34.38 48.46 22.91
C ILE A 10 33.70 47.54 21.87
N LEU A 11 34.21 46.32 21.73
CA LEU A 11 33.59 45.25 20.95
C LEU A 11 32.46 44.61 21.78
N VAL A 12 31.21 44.91 21.45
CA VAL A 12 30.03 44.25 22.02
C VAL A 12 29.74 42.98 21.21
N PRO A 13 29.70 41.78 21.82
CA PRO A 13 29.39 40.56 21.09
C PRO A 13 27.88 40.54 20.81
N PHE A 14 27.51 40.55 19.53
CA PHE A 14 26.13 40.39 19.07
C PHE A 14 25.76 38.90 19.18
N PHE A 15 25.15 38.50 20.30
CA PHE A 15 24.59 37.16 20.47
C PHE A 15 23.30 37.05 19.64
N LEU A 16 23.38 36.39 18.48
CA LEU A 16 22.23 36.03 17.67
C LEU A 16 21.47 34.90 18.37
N VAL A 17 20.37 35.24 19.06
CA VAL A 17 19.43 34.26 19.62
C VAL A 17 18.57 33.75 18.46
N LEU A 18 18.91 32.58 17.93
CA LEU A 18 18.05 31.83 17.01
C LEU A 18 16.90 31.21 17.83
N SER A 19 15.70 31.78 17.74
CA SER A 19 14.49 31.13 18.22
C SER A 19 14.27 29.86 17.39
N VAL A 20 14.44 28.71 18.04
CA VAL A 20 13.95 27.43 17.52
C VAL A 20 12.44 27.43 17.74
N GLU A 21 11.68 27.78 16.70
CA GLU A 21 10.25 27.56 16.69
C GLU A 21 10.01 26.04 16.68
N ALA A 22 9.41 25.53 17.74
CA ALA A 22 9.03 24.13 17.82
C ALA A 22 7.94 23.88 16.78
N GLU A 23 8.27 23.13 15.73
CA GLU A 23 7.30 22.62 14.76
C GLU A 23 6.16 21.92 15.51
N PRO A 24 4.90 22.26 15.23
CA PRO A 24 3.77 21.59 15.86
C PRO A 24 3.88 20.09 15.58
N ALA A 25 3.64 19.28 16.61
CA ALA A 25 3.72 17.83 16.49
C ALA A 25 2.77 17.37 15.37
N ARG A 26 3.35 16.99 14.23
CA ARG A 26 2.61 16.50 13.08
C ARG A 26 1.84 15.27 13.53
N GLU A 27 0.52 15.37 13.55
CA GLU A 27 -0.35 14.27 13.93
C GLU A 27 0.03 13.07 13.06
N LYS A 28 0.41 11.95 13.70
CA LYS A 28 0.86 10.78 12.96
C LYS A 28 -0.29 10.36 12.03
N PRO A 29 -0.09 10.35 10.71
CA PRO A 29 -1.18 10.00 9.80
C PRO A 29 -1.74 8.64 10.20
N VAL A 30 -3.06 8.59 10.38
CA VAL A 30 -3.76 7.36 10.72
C VAL A 30 -3.53 6.37 9.59
N ARG A 31 -2.91 5.24 9.92
CA ARG A 31 -2.64 4.17 8.94
C ARG A 31 -3.98 3.49 8.59
N PRO A 32 -4.34 3.36 7.30
CA PRO A 32 -5.61 2.76 6.91
C PRO A 32 -5.56 1.23 7.06
N ASN A 33 -6.69 0.61 7.38
CA ASN A 33 -6.81 -0.84 7.24
C ASN A 33 -6.93 -1.21 5.76
N ILE A 34 -6.32 -2.32 5.35
CA ILE A 34 -6.33 -2.80 3.97
C ILE A 34 -7.06 -4.13 3.94
N ILE A 35 -8.14 -4.22 3.14
CA ILE A 35 -8.91 -5.45 2.94
C ILE A 35 -8.82 -5.80 1.46
N LEU A 36 -8.16 -6.92 1.16
CA LEU A 36 -8.14 -7.51 -0.17
C LEU A 36 -9.25 -8.55 -0.29
N LEU A 37 -10.29 -8.25 -1.08
CA LEU A 37 -11.39 -9.17 -1.38
C LEU A 37 -11.21 -9.76 -2.78
N MET A 38 -11.29 -11.09 -2.89
CA MET A 38 -11.15 -11.82 -4.16
C MET A 38 -12.25 -12.87 -4.30
N GLY A 39 -13.08 -12.74 -5.33
CA GLY A 39 -13.99 -13.80 -5.78
C GLY A 39 -13.24 -14.91 -6.51
N ASP A 40 -13.75 -16.14 -6.42
CA ASP A 40 -13.23 -17.28 -7.17
C ASP A 40 -14.22 -17.62 -8.28
N ASP A 41 -13.73 -17.78 -9.51
CA ASP A 41 -14.53 -17.96 -10.73
C ASP A 41 -15.65 -16.91 -10.92
N HIS A 42 -15.47 -15.70 -10.37
CA HIS A 42 -16.42 -14.59 -10.55
C HIS A 42 -16.20 -13.91 -11.89
N GLY A 43 -17.15 -14.07 -12.80
CA GLY A 43 -17.10 -13.54 -14.16
C GLY A 43 -17.26 -12.03 -14.23
N TRP A 44 -16.67 -11.43 -15.26
CA TRP A 44 -16.75 -9.98 -15.52
C TRP A 44 -18.20 -9.49 -15.61
N GLU A 45 -19.08 -10.22 -16.31
CA GLU A 45 -20.46 -9.81 -16.51
C GLU A 45 -21.37 -10.14 -15.33
N GLU A 46 -20.91 -10.88 -14.31
CA GLU A 46 -21.75 -11.42 -13.22
C GLU A 46 -21.96 -10.42 -12.08
N VAL A 47 -22.22 -9.15 -12.41
CA VAL A 47 -22.34 -8.02 -11.47
C VAL A 47 -23.30 -6.95 -12.01
N GLY A 48 -24.01 -6.27 -11.11
CA GLY A 48 -24.96 -5.21 -11.43
C GLY A 48 -24.29 -3.99 -12.09
N TYR A 49 -23.11 -3.61 -11.63
CA TYR A 49 -22.33 -2.51 -12.22
C TYR A 49 -21.82 -2.77 -13.65
N ASN A 50 -21.96 -3.99 -14.17
CA ASN A 50 -21.75 -4.35 -15.57
C ASN A 50 -23.06 -4.70 -16.28
N GLU A 51 -24.17 -4.10 -15.84
CA GLU A 51 -25.49 -4.14 -16.48
C GLU A 51 -26.10 -5.55 -16.57
N HIS A 52 -25.72 -6.47 -15.68
CA HIS A 52 -26.30 -7.81 -15.68
C HIS A 52 -27.83 -7.75 -15.48
N PRO A 53 -28.63 -8.43 -16.31
CA PRO A 53 -30.09 -8.25 -16.32
C PRO A 53 -30.83 -8.78 -15.08
N TYR A 54 -30.25 -9.76 -14.38
CA TYR A 54 -30.89 -10.45 -13.25
C TYR A 54 -30.15 -10.38 -11.90
N VAL A 55 -28.82 -10.57 -11.91
CA VAL A 55 -27.95 -10.51 -10.72
C VAL A 55 -27.91 -9.09 -10.16
N LYS A 56 -28.12 -8.98 -8.85
CA LYS A 56 -28.08 -7.71 -8.10
C LYS A 56 -26.94 -7.77 -7.11
N THR A 57 -26.02 -6.81 -7.18
CA THR A 57 -24.84 -6.74 -6.31
C THR A 57 -24.72 -5.37 -5.65
N PRO A 58 -25.74 -4.90 -4.91
CA PRO A 58 -25.84 -3.50 -4.47
C PRO A 58 -24.61 -3.01 -3.72
N CYS A 59 -23.98 -3.84 -2.89
CA CYS A 59 -22.74 -3.48 -2.19
C CYS A 59 -21.55 -3.29 -3.15
N LEU A 60 -21.40 -4.17 -4.15
CA LEU A 60 -20.34 -4.03 -5.16
C LEU A 60 -20.62 -2.86 -6.11
N ASP A 61 -21.89 -2.62 -6.41
CA ASP A 61 -22.34 -1.51 -7.25
C ASP A 61 -22.02 -0.17 -6.56
N GLU A 62 -22.28 -0.06 -5.25
CA GLU A 62 -21.88 1.10 -4.43
C GLU A 62 -20.36 1.26 -4.36
N MET A 63 -19.60 0.17 -4.17
CA MET A 63 -18.14 0.21 -4.20
C MET A 63 -17.59 0.69 -5.55
N ALA A 64 -18.18 0.25 -6.66
CA ALA A 64 -17.80 0.67 -8.00
C ALA A 64 -18.12 2.15 -8.26
N ALA A 65 -19.26 2.65 -7.75
CA ALA A 65 -19.69 4.04 -7.93
C ALA A 65 -18.93 5.05 -7.04
N SER A 66 -18.51 4.62 -5.84
CA SER A 66 -17.81 5.47 -4.87
C SER A 66 -16.28 5.40 -4.95
N GLY A 67 -15.75 4.41 -5.67
CA GLY A 67 -14.32 4.12 -5.77
C GLY A 67 -13.72 4.30 -7.16
N LEU A 68 -12.53 3.71 -7.34
CA LEU A 68 -11.90 3.57 -8.64
C LEU A 68 -12.21 2.18 -9.20
N ARG A 69 -12.75 2.15 -10.42
CA ARG A 69 -12.98 0.91 -11.18
C ARG A 69 -11.95 0.77 -12.29
N LEU A 70 -11.44 -0.45 -12.47
CA LEU A 70 -10.52 -0.80 -13.55
C LEU A 70 -11.23 -1.68 -14.57
N ASP A 71 -11.57 -1.12 -15.74
CA ASP A 71 -12.29 -1.84 -16.79
C ASP A 71 -11.39 -2.78 -17.61
N ASN A 72 -10.07 -2.63 -17.45
CA ASN A 72 -9.07 -3.47 -18.10
C ASN A 72 -8.12 -4.04 -17.03
N PHE A 73 -8.62 -5.04 -16.29
CA PHE A 73 -7.86 -5.76 -15.26
C PHE A 73 -7.83 -7.26 -15.58
N TYR A 74 -6.63 -7.80 -15.82
CA TYR A 74 -6.45 -9.16 -16.32
C TYR A 74 -5.83 -10.09 -15.27
N ALA A 75 -6.37 -11.30 -15.19
CA ALA A 75 -5.90 -12.39 -14.33
C ALA A 75 -5.23 -13.51 -15.14
N GLN A 76 -4.64 -14.48 -14.45
CA GLN A 76 -4.26 -15.75 -15.08
C GLN A 76 -5.51 -16.61 -15.28
N PRO A 77 -5.54 -17.50 -16.29
CA PRO A 77 -6.73 -18.30 -16.61
C PRO A 77 -7.01 -19.43 -15.61
N VAL A 78 -6.31 -19.45 -14.47
CA VAL A 78 -6.43 -20.47 -13.42
C VAL A 78 -6.14 -19.86 -12.04
N CYS A 79 -6.75 -20.42 -11.00
CA CYS A 79 -6.78 -19.86 -9.65
C CYS A 79 -5.40 -19.69 -8.99
N SER A 80 -4.56 -20.74 -8.91
CA SER A 80 -3.27 -20.67 -8.19
C SER A 80 -2.31 -19.62 -8.77
N PRO A 81 -2.12 -19.53 -10.09
CA PRO A 81 -1.32 -18.44 -10.66
C PRO A 81 -1.90 -17.04 -10.39
N THR A 82 -3.21 -16.82 -10.48
CA THR A 82 -3.81 -15.51 -10.13
C THR A 82 -3.54 -15.12 -8.68
N ARG A 83 -3.67 -16.07 -7.75
CA ARG A 83 -3.37 -15.85 -6.32
C ARG A 83 -1.89 -15.56 -6.09
N GLY A 84 -1.00 -16.27 -6.80
CA GLY A 84 0.44 -16.00 -6.80
C GLY A 84 0.78 -14.59 -7.27
N ASN A 85 0.14 -14.10 -8.34
CA ASN A 85 0.30 -12.73 -8.81
C ASN A 85 -0.06 -11.70 -7.74
N VAL A 86 -1.20 -11.89 -7.07
CA VAL A 86 -1.67 -10.94 -6.05
C VAL A 86 -0.79 -10.95 -4.81
N LEU A 87 -0.32 -12.13 -4.39
CA LEU A 87 0.56 -12.22 -3.22
C LEU A 87 1.94 -11.64 -3.49
N THR A 88 2.52 -11.89 -4.66
CA THR A 88 3.94 -11.58 -4.94
C THR A 88 4.16 -10.33 -5.79
N GLY A 89 3.13 -9.84 -6.48
CA GLY A 89 3.24 -8.77 -7.47
C GLY A 89 4.05 -9.16 -8.72
N ARG A 90 4.19 -10.46 -9.00
CA ARG A 90 5.10 -10.98 -10.04
C ARG A 90 4.34 -11.87 -11.02
N HIS A 91 4.95 -12.13 -12.18
CA HIS A 91 4.43 -13.07 -13.18
C HIS A 91 4.73 -14.53 -12.79
N PRO A 92 3.88 -15.53 -13.16
CA PRO A 92 4.10 -16.94 -12.85
C PRO A 92 5.49 -17.49 -13.19
N ASN A 93 6.08 -16.99 -14.28
CA ASN A 93 7.45 -17.33 -14.71
C ASN A 93 8.51 -17.05 -13.62
N ARG A 94 8.24 -16.16 -12.66
CA ARG A 94 9.17 -15.79 -11.59
C ARG A 94 9.00 -16.65 -10.35
N TYR A 95 7.76 -16.94 -9.92
CA TYR A 95 7.51 -17.69 -8.68
C TYR A 95 7.17 -19.18 -8.90
N GLY A 96 6.99 -19.64 -10.14
CA GLY A 96 6.96 -21.06 -10.51
C GLY A 96 5.62 -21.79 -10.38
N THR A 97 4.49 -21.10 -10.13
CA THR A 97 3.16 -21.73 -10.03
C THR A 97 2.39 -21.50 -11.33
N PHE A 98 2.25 -22.53 -12.16
CA PHE A 98 1.59 -22.45 -13.48
C PHE A 98 0.25 -23.19 -13.54
N THR A 99 0.02 -24.11 -12.60
CA THR A 99 -1.17 -24.95 -12.56
C THR A 99 -1.79 -24.89 -11.16
N PRO A 100 -3.09 -25.23 -11.03
CA PRO A 100 -3.74 -25.34 -9.73
C PRO A 100 -2.99 -26.26 -8.75
N GLY A 101 -3.07 -25.94 -7.45
CA GLY A 101 -2.54 -26.79 -6.37
C GLY A 101 -1.03 -26.83 -6.23
N ARG A 102 -0.29 -25.97 -6.94
CA ARG A 102 1.17 -25.87 -6.82
C ARG A 102 1.56 -24.73 -5.88
N SER A 103 2.63 -24.93 -5.13
CA SER A 103 3.18 -23.89 -4.24
C SER A 103 3.84 -22.77 -5.03
N ILE A 104 3.81 -21.55 -4.48
CA ILE A 104 4.82 -20.54 -4.83
C ILE A 104 6.19 -20.96 -4.28
N ARG A 105 7.27 -20.44 -4.87
CA ARG A 105 8.63 -20.62 -4.35
C ARG A 105 8.74 -20.10 -2.91
N PRO A 106 9.39 -20.83 -1.99
CA PRO A 106 9.53 -20.42 -0.58
C PRO A 106 10.21 -19.06 -0.38
N GLU A 107 11.05 -18.63 -1.33
CA GLU A 107 11.82 -17.40 -1.26
C GLU A 107 11.04 -16.16 -1.70
N GLU A 108 9.79 -16.31 -2.16
CA GLU A 108 9.00 -15.18 -2.64
C GLU A 108 8.57 -14.27 -1.50
N VAL A 109 8.84 -12.98 -1.66
CA VAL A 109 8.34 -11.94 -0.76
C VAL A 109 6.90 -11.63 -1.16
N THR A 110 5.99 -11.67 -0.19
CA THR A 110 4.57 -11.38 -0.42
C THR A 110 4.20 -9.99 0.07
N VAL A 111 3.07 -9.46 -0.38
CA VAL A 111 2.46 -8.24 0.14
C VAL A 111 2.26 -8.30 1.65
N ALA A 112 1.98 -9.48 2.22
CA ALA A 112 1.86 -9.65 3.67
C ALA A 112 3.20 -9.45 4.39
N HIS A 113 4.32 -9.96 3.83
CA HIS A 113 5.65 -9.71 4.40
C HIS A 113 5.96 -8.20 4.42
N LEU A 114 5.73 -7.52 3.29
CA LEU A 114 5.98 -6.07 3.16
C LEU A 114 5.10 -5.24 4.11
N LEU A 115 3.81 -5.59 4.23
CA LEU A 115 2.91 -4.92 5.17
C LEU A 115 3.29 -5.20 6.63
N GLY A 116 3.75 -6.42 6.95
CA GLY A 116 4.27 -6.78 8.26
C GLY A 116 5.48 -5.92 8.66
N GLU A 117 6.45 -5.75 7.75
CA GLU A 117 7.61 -4.86 7.95
C GLU A 117 7.18 -3.39 8.14
N ALA A 118 6.12 -2.96 7.48
CA ALA A 118 5.50 -1.64 7.68
C ALA A 118 4.66 -1.52 8.98
N GLY A 119 4.63 -2.57 9.81
CA GLY A 119 3.98 -2.60 11.10
C GLY A 119 2.48 -2.80 11.05
N TYR A 120 1.97 -3.47 10.01
CA TYR A 120 0.59 -3.97 9.95
C TYR A 120 0.49 -5.37 10.53
N ALA A 121 -0.63 -5.65 11.20
CA ALA A 121 -1.05 -7.03 11.44
C ALA A 121 -1.64 -7.60 10.14
N THR A 122 -1.21 -8.80 9.75
CA THR A 122 -1.66 -9.45 8.52
C THR A 122 -2.40 -10.74 8.83
N GLY A 123 -3.44 -11.04 8.07
CA GLY A 123 -4.20 -12.29 8.17
C GLY A 123 -4.81 -12.68 6.83
N HIS A 124 -5.10 -13.97 6.68
CA HIS A 124 -5.76 -14.52 5.50
C HIS A 124 -6.99 -15.34 5.93
N PHE A 125 -8.11 -15.14 5.23
CA PHE A 125 -9.35 -15.84 5.49
C PHE A 125 -9.95 -16.33 4.16
N GLY A 126 -10.30 -17.61 4.08
CA GLY A 126 -10.85 -18.23 2.87
C GLY A 126 -9.85 -19.11 2.12
N LYS A 127 -9.95 -19.14 0.79
CA LYS A 127 -9.21 -20.08 -0.07
C LYS A 127 -7.76 -19.63 -0.29
N TRP A 128 -6.80 -20.51 0.03
CA TRP A 128 -5.37 -20.25 -0.13
C TRP A 128 -4.82 -20.66 -1.51
N HIS A 129 -4.82 -21.96 -1.80
CA HIS A 129 -4.53 -22.57 -3.10
C HIS A 129 -3.21 -22.14 -3.79
N VAL A 130 -2.19 -21.71 -3.05
CA VAL A 130 -0.81 -21.45 -3.55
C VAL A 130 0.22 -22.27 -2.78
N GLY A 131 -0.17 -23.49 -2.44
CA GLY A 131 0.55 -24.44 -1.61
C GLY A 131 -0.33 -25.63 -1.29
N PRO A 132 0.17 -26.60 -0.50
CA PRO A 132 -0.66 -27.64 0.09
C PRO A 132 -1.77 -27.07 0.98
#